data_AF-A0A2V2UGY0-F1
#
_entry.id   AF-A0A2V2UGY0-F1
#
_cell.length_a   1.000
_cell.length_b   1.000
_cell.length_c   1.000
_cell.angle_alpha   90.00
_cell.angle_beta   90.00
_cell.angle_gamma   90.00
#
_symmetry.space_group_name_H-M   'P 1'
#
loop_
_entity.id
_entity.type
_entity.pdbx_description
1 polymer ?
#
loop_
_entity_poly.entity_id
_entity_poly.type
_entity_poly.pdbx_seq_one_letter_code
_entity_poly.pdbx_strand_id
1 'polypeptide(L)' 'MNPHFNKANVIKLLPHENIEYIHIEKLGGRREKTDLAHNSNSHWQNKSFQAYANYMKTQSFKEGIDEILLVCKA' A
#
# COMPACT_ATOMS: atom_id res chain seq x y z
N MET A 1 18.53 -2.01 4.88
CA MET A 1 17.51 -2.76 4.10
C MET A 1 17.56 -4.21 4.58
N ASN A 2 16.43 -4.78 4.98
CA ASN A 2 16.38 -6.18 5.39
C ASN A 2 16.13 -7.04 4.12
N PRO A 3 17.12 -7.81 3.62
CA PRO A 3 17.05 -8.47 2.32
C PRO A 3 15.94 -9.52 2.24
N HIS A 4 15.50 -10.07 3.38
CA HIS A 4 14.42 -11.06 3.43
C HIS A 4 13.07 -10.51 2.90
N PHE A 5 12.86 -9.19 3.00
CA PHE A 5 11.63 -8.54 2.53
C PHE A 5 11.75 -7.91 1.13
N ASN A 6 12.86 -8.16 0.42
CA ASN A 6 12.96 -7.75 -0.97
C ASN A 6 11.94 -8.52 -1.82
N LYS A 7 11.15 -7.81 -2.62
CA LYS A 7 10.16 -8.38 -3.56
C LYS A 7 10.73 -9.57 -4.34
N ALA A 8 11.98 -9.47 -4.82
CA ALA A 8 12.65 -10.54 -5.57
C ALA A 8 12.86 -11.83 -4.75
N ASN A 9 13.07 -11.73 -3.44
CA ASN A 9 13.23 -12.88 -2.55
C ASN A 9 11.87 -13.46 -2.16
N VAL A 10 10.90 -12.59 -1.84
CA VAL A 10 9.55 -13.00 -1.45
C VAL A 10 8.84 -13.77 -2.58
N ILE A 11 8.94 -13.29 -3.82
CA ILE A 11 8.38 -13.97 -5.00
C ILE A 11 8.97 -15.37 -5.20
N LYS A 12 10.23 -15.58 -4.84
CA LYS A 12 10.90 -16.87 -4.97
C LYS A 12 10.56 -17.82 -3.83
N LEU A 13 10.49 -17.32 -2.60
CA LEU A 13 10.39 -18.16 -1.40
C LEU A 13 8.96 -18.60 -1.10
N LEU A 14 7.96 -17.72 -1.26
CA LEU A 14 6.57 -18.02 -0.85
C LEU A 14 5.93 -19.19 -1.61
N PRO A 15 6.16 -19.38 -2.93
CA PRO A 15 5.60 -20.53 -3.66
C PRO A 15 6.08 -21.88 -3.12
N HIS A 16 7.28 -21.96 -2.52
CA HIS A 16 7.77 -23.21 -1.91
C HIS A 16 6.91 -23.65 -0.72
N GLU A 17 6.23 -22.70 -0.07
CA GLU A 17 5.34 -22.95 1.07
C GLU A 17 3.86 -22.97 0.64
N ASN A 18 3.57 -23.06 -0.66
CA ASN A 18 2.22 -22.94 -1.24
C ASN A 18 1.52 -21.61 -0.90
N ILE A 19 2.29 -20.54 -0.75
CA ILE A 19 1.77 -19.18 -0.50
C ILE A 19 1.92 -18.38 -1.79
N GLU A 20 0.79 -17.90 -2.32
CA GLU A 20 0.80 -16.98 -3.47
C GLU A 20 1.22 -15.58 -3.03
N TYR A 21 2.03 -14.91 -3.87
CA TYR A 21 2.45 -13.53 -3.64
C TYR A 21 1.83 -12.60 -4.67
N ILE A 22 1.05 -11.64 -4.20
CA ILE A 22 0.44 -10.59 -5.03
C ILE A 22 0.88 -9.23 -4.51
N HIS A 23 1.42 -8.39 -5.40
CA HIS A 23 1.89 -7.06 -5.06
C HIS A 23 0.98 -5.97 -5.61
N ILE A 24 0.23 -5.32 -4.72
CA ILE A 24 -0.70 -4.25 -5.07
C ILE A 24 -0.04 -2.91 -4.75
N GLU A 25 0.63 -2.31 -5.74
CA GLU A 25 1.40 -1.06 -5.58
C GLU A 25 0.55 0.10 -5.04
N LYS A 26 -0.74 0.11 -5.37
CA LYS A 26 -1.73 1.09 -4.91
C LYS A 26 -1.90 1.08 -3.39
N LEU A 27 -1.59 -0.01 -2.70
CA LEU A 27 -1.83 -0.16 -1.26
C LEU A 27 -0.56 -0.16 -0.41
N GLY A 28 0.57 0.20 -0.98
CA GLY A 28 1.83 0.29 -0.24
C GLY A 28 2.74 1.42 -0.72
N GLY A 29 3.88 1.55 -0.06
CA GLY A 29 4.92 2.51 -0.43
C GLY A 29 4.73 3.90 0.17
N ARG A 30 5.80 4.71 0.06
CA ARG A 30 5.79 6.09 0.55
C ARG A 30 4.90 6.94 -0.35
N ARG A 31 4.05 7.76 0.24
CA ARG A 31 3.23 8.73 -0.48
C ARG A 31 3.79 10.11 -0.26
N GLU A 32 4.04 10.81 -1.36
CA GLU A 32 4.39 12.21 -1.32
C GLU A 32 3.19 13.03 -0.86
N LYS A 33 3.44 14.23 -0.36
CA LYS A 33 2.35 15.15 0.01
C LYS A 33 1.53 15.45 -1.24
N THR A 34 0.27 15.06 -1.21
CA THR A 34 -0.71 15.54 -2.17
C THR A 34 -1.26 16.87 -1.65
N ASP A 35 -1.27 17.90 -2.51
CA ASP A 35 -1.95 19.19 -2.28
C ASP A 35 -3.47 19.01 -2.30
N LEU A 36 -3.99 18.02 -1.57
CA LEU A 36 -5.40 17.95 -1.24
C LEU A 36 -5.66 19.12 -0.31
N ALA A 37 -6.04 20.23 -0.93
CA ALA A 37 -6.03 21.61 -0.45
C ALA A 37 -6.82 21.88 0.84
N HIS A 38 -7.41 20.87 1.46
CA HIS A 38 -8.03 20.91 2.78
C HIS A 38 -7.52 19.71 3.61
N ASN A 39 -6.44 19.93 4.34
CA ASN A 39 -5.82 18.97 5.26
C ASN A 39 -6.79 18.55 6.38
N SER A 40 -7.67 17.60 6.10
CA SER A 40 -8.57 16.95 7.08
C SER A 40 -7.86 16.01 8.06
N ASN A 41 -6.56 15.76 7.86
CA ASN A 41 -5.73 14.85 8.66
C ASN A 41 -4.66 15.61 9.48
N SER A 42 -4.96 16.85 9.90
CA SER A 42 -4.05 17.69 10.70
C SER A 42 -3.74 17.13 12.08
N HIS A 43 -4.53 16.17 12.57
CA HIS A 43 -4.30 15.47 13.84
C HIS A 43 -3.07 14.56 13.83
N TRP A 44 -2.58 14.16 12.65
CA TRP A 44 -1.35 13.37 12.53
C TRP A 44 -0.12 14.25 12.74
N GLN A 45 0.64 13.99 13.81
CA GLN A 45 1.90 14.70 14.09
C GLN A 45 2.99 14.38 13.05
N ASN A 46 2.99 13.15 12.50
CA ASN A 46 3.95 12.71 11.50
C ASN A 46 3.45 13.02 10.08
N LYS A 47 4.21 13.83 9.34
CA LYS A 47 3.88 14.26 7.97
C LYS A 47 3.75 13.08 6.99
N SER A 48 4.50 12.00 7.17
CA SER A 48 4.40 10.81 6.32
C SER A 48 3.10 10.05 6.55
N PHE A 49 2.65 9.96 7.81
CA PHE A 49 1.35 9.35 8.13
C PHE A 49 0.20 10.22 7.66
N GLN A 50 0.31 11.54 7.81
CA GLN A 50 -0.65 12.48 7.24
C GLN A 50 -0.77 12.33 5.72
N ALA A 51 0.36 12.25 5.00
CA ALA A 51 0.38 12.08 3.55
C ALA A 51 -0.28 10.77 3.13
N TYR A 52 0.01 9.66 3.83
CA TYR A 52 -0.65 8.38 3.58
C TYR A 52 -2.16 8.44 3.87
N ALA A 53 -2.56 9.09 4.98
CA ALA A 53 -3.97 9.27 5.33
C ALA A 53 -4.74 10.13 4.31
N ASN A 54 -4.08 11.13 3.71
CA ASN A 54 -4.64 11.88 2.60
C ASN A 54 -4.73 11.00 1.34
N TYR A 55 -3.71 10.20 1.06
CA TYR A 55 -3.70 9.26 -0.07
C TYR A 55 -4.84 8.23 0.01
N MET A 56 -5.20 7.75 1.22
CA MET A 56 -6.33 6.84 1.44
C MET A 56 -7.68 7.39 0.94
N LYS A 57 -7.80 8.71 0.72
CA LYS A 57 -9.00 9.37 0.18
C LYS A 57 -9.01 9.48 -1.34
N THR A 58 -7.98 8.99 -2.03
CA THR A 58 -7.86 9.08 -3.49
C THR A 58 -8.53 7.91 -4.19
N GLN A 59 -8.90 8.12 -5.45
CA GLN A 59 -9.45 7.06 -6.31
C GLN A 59 -8.47 5.89 -6.47
N SER A 60 -7.16 6.16 -6.56
CA SER A 60 -6.14 5.12 -6.68
C SER A 60 -6.10 4.19 -5.47
N PHE A 61 -6.29 4.71 -4.26
CA PHE A 61 -6.37 3.86 -3.07
C PHE A 61 -7.62 2.97 -3.11
N LYS A 62 -8.77 3.54 -3.49
CA LYS A 62 -10.03 2.79 -3.64
C LYS A 62 -9.89 1.64 -4.64
N GLU A 63 -9.30 1.89 -5.81
CA GLU A 63 -9.03 0.84 -6.80
C GLU A 63 -8.12 -0.25 -6.26
N GLY A 64 -7.13 0.09 -5.42
CA GLY A 64 -6.29 -0.90 -4.77
C GLY A 64 -7.08 -1.80 -3.82
N ILE A 65 -8.03 -1.24 -3.07
CA ILE A 65 -8.94 -2.02 -2.21
C ILE A 65 -9.82 -2.95 -3.05
N ASP A 66 -10.36 -2.46 -4.16
CA ASP A 66 -11.15 -3.28 -5.09
C ASP A 66 -10.31 -4.46 -5.64
N GLU A 67 -9.03 -4.22 -5.95
CA GLU A 67 -8.07 -5.26 -6.36
C GLU A 67 -7.84 -6.32 -5.26
N ILE A 68 -7.66 -5.91 -4.00
CA ILE A 68 -7.59 -6.86 -2.86
C ILE A 68 -8.86 -7.70 -2.78
N LEU A 69 -10.02 -7.06 -2.83
CA LEU A 69 -11.30 -7.76 -2.67
C LEU A 69 -11.56 -8.75 -3.80
N LEU A 70 -11.04 -8.50 -4.99
CA LEU A 70 -11.11 -9.44 -6.11
C LEU A 70 -10.26 -10.68 -5.85
N VAL A 71 -9.02 -10.48 -5.37
CA VAL A 71 -8.09 -11.57 -5.03
C VAL A 71 -8.62 -12.42 -3.86
N CYS A 72 -9.14 -11.80 -2.80
CA CYS A 72 -9.63 -12.54 -1.63
C CYS A 72 -10.93 -13.35 -1.89
N LYS A 73 -11.60 -13.11 -3.02
CA LYS A 73 -12.81 -13.84 -3.41
C LYS A 73 -12.53 -14.99 -4.37
N ALA A 74 -11.31 -15.10 -4.88
CA ALA A 74 -10.84 -16.22 -5.69
C ALA A 74 -10.50 -17.43 -4.81
#